data_AF-A0A2M7BEK4-F1
#
_entry.id   AF-A0A2M7BEK4-F1
#
_cell.length_a   1.000
_cell.length_b   1.000
_cell.length_c   1.000
_cell.angle_alpha   90.00
_cell.angle_beta   90.00
_cell.angle_gamma   90.00
#
_symmetry.space_group_name_H-M   'P 1'
#
loop_
_entity.id
_entity.type
_entity.pdbx_description
1 polymer ?
#
loop_
_entity_poly.entity_id
_entity_poly.type
_entity_poly.pdbx_seq_one_letter_code
_entity_poly.pdbx_strand_id
1 'polypeptide(L)' 'MDTISISQLKANPSKAISSAGDYPLIVKNRGVTKAYIVGKELFEKFVSCIENYLDKKAVQETDFREGKNFDQVAKELNI' A
#
# COMPACT_ATOMS: atom_id res chain seq x y z
N MET A 1 -1.92 17.67 5.20
CA MET A 1 -2.76 16.46 5.14
C MET A 1 -4.17 16.92 5.43
N ASP A 2 -5.00 16.99 4.41
CA ASP A 2 -6.27 17.70 4.49
C ASP A 2 -7.37 16.79 5.02
N THR A 3 -8.47 17.39 5.48
CA THR A 3 -9.60 16.68 6.07
C THR A 3 -10.90 17.16 5.45
N ILE A 4 -11.79 16.22 5.12
CA ILE A 4 -13.15 16.49 4.67
C ILE A 4 -14.17 15.71 5.49
N SER A 5 -15.39 16.23 5.58
CA SER A 5 -16.54 15.49 6.12
C SER A 5 -17.11 14.51 5.08
N ILE A 6 -17.79 13.48 5.55
CA ILE A 6 -18.53 12.55 4.69
C ILE A 6 -19.58 13.27 3.82
N SER A 7 -20.17 14.35 4.31
CA SER A 7 -21.12 15.16 3.54
C SER A 7 -20.43 15.89 2.38
N GLN A 8 -19.25 16.47 2.60
CA GLN A 8 -18.45 17.11 1.54
C GLN A 8 -17.98 16.11 0.49
N LEU A 9 -17.56 14.91 0.92
CA LEU A 9 -17.20 13.82 0.00
C LEU A 9 -18.36 13.44 -0.91
N LYS A 10 -19.56 13.27 -0.35
CA LYS A 10 -20.77 12.94 -1.12
C LYS A 10 -21.19 14.06 -2.07
N ALA A 11 -21.03 15.31 -1.65
CA ALA A 11 -21.41 16.46 -2.46
C ALA A 11 -20.49 16.65 -3.68
N ASN A 12 -19.19 16.35 -3.56
CA ASN A 12 -18.25 16.50 -4.67
C ASN A 12 -17.10 15.47 -4.61
N PRO A 13 -17.36 14.22 -5.04
CA PRO A 13 -16.37 13.15 -4.96
C PRO A 13 -15.16 13.40 -5.89
N SER A 14 -15.38 13.97 -7.07
CA SER A 14 -14.30 14.26 -8.03
C SER A 14 -13.27 15.22 -7.45
N LYS A 15 -13.71 16.28 -6.77
CA LYS A 15 -12.80 17.21 -6.08
C LYS A 15 -12.01 16.52 -4.98
N ALA A 16 -12.68 15.69 -4.16
CA ALA A 16 -12.02 14.94 -3.09
C ALA A 16 -10.94 13.98 -3.64
N ILE A 17 -11.22 13.30 -4.76
CA ILE A 17 -10.26 12.41 -5.43
C ILE A 17 -9.08 13.20 -5.99
N SER A 18 -9.32 14.32 -6.69
CA SER A 18 -8.23 15.16 -7.22
C SER A 18 -7.34 15.75 -6.13
N SER A 19 -7.90 16.04 -4.95
CA SER A 19 -7.16 16.56 -3.80
C SER A 19 -6.31 15.50 -3.09
N ALA A 20 -6.53 14.20 -3.37
CA ALA A 20 -5.82 13.08 -2.76
C ALA A 20 -4.63 12.57 -3.61
N GLY A 21 -4.18 13.37 -4.59
CA GLY A 21 -3.10 12.99 -5.51
C GLY A 21 -1.76 12.77 -4.81
N ASP A 22 -1.24 13.83 -4.20
CA ASP A 22 0.10 13.81 -3.58
C ASP A 22 0.09 13.37 -2.11
N TYR A 23 -1.05 13.55 -1.42
CA TYR A 23 -1.20 13.22 -0.01
C TYR A 23 -2.56 12.58 0.27
N PRO A 24 -2.65 11.65 1.24
CA PRO A 24 -3.93 11.07 1.62
C PRO A 24 -4.87 12.14 2.21
N LEU A 25 -6.15 12.05 1.85
CA LEU A 25 -7.21 12.91 2.35
C LEU A 25 -8.00 12.19 3.44
N ILE A 26 -8.12 12.81 4.61
CA ILE A 26 -8.81 12.22 5.77
C ILE A 26 -10.32 12.45 5.65
N VAL A 27 -11.12 11.38 5.75
CA VAL A 27 -12.58 11.47 5.76
C VAL A 27 -13.10 11.30 7.18
N LYS A 28 -13.79 12.32 7.67
CA LYS A 28 -14.43 12.32 8.99
C LYS A 28 -15.95 12.16 8.90
N ASN A 29 -16.51 11.40 9.83
CA ASN A 29 -17.95 11.35 10.08
C ASN A 29 -18.20 11.74 11.54
N ARG A 30 -19.04 12.76 11.77
CA ARG A 30 -19.30 13.33 13.11
C ARG A 30 -18.00 13.67 13.87
N GLY A 31 -17.03 14.26 13.18
CA GLY A 31 -15.73 14.65 13.74
C GLY A 31 -14.72 13.51 13.92
N VAL A 32 -15.12 12.25 13.72
CA VAL A 32 -14.26 11.08 13.89
C VAL A 32 -13.72 10.62 12.54
N THR A 33 -12.41 10.37 12.45
CA THR A 33 -11.78 9.79 11.24
C THR A 33 -12.34 8.39 10.99
N LYS A 34 -12.84 8.15 9.77
CA LYS A 34 -13.43 6.87 9.37
C LYS A 34 -12.74 6.25 8.15
N ALA A 35 -12.13 7.05 7.29
CA ALA A 35 -11.45 6.56 6.11
C ALA A 35 -10.37 7.54 5.64
N TYR A 36 -9.54 7.07 4.71
CA TYR A 36 -8.59 7.86 3.95
C TYR A 36 -8.87 7.65 2.47
N ILE A 37 -8.79 8.72 1.68
CA ILE A 37 -8.76 8.63 0.22
C ILE A 37 -7.30 8.79 -0.18
N VAL A 38 -6.82 7.89 -1.03
CA VAL A 38 -5.44 7.87 -1.51
C VAL A 38 -5.49 7.74 -3.03
N GLY A 39 -4.73 8.58 -3.73
CA GLY A 39 -4.51 8.41 -5.16
C GLY A 39 -3.86 7.06 -5.47
N LYS A 40 -4.22 6.48 -6.63
CA LYS A 40 -3.72 5.17 -7.06
C LYS A 40 -2.18 5.10 -7.03
N GLU A 41 -1.51 6.06 -7.65
CA GLU A 41 -0.04 6.07 -7.74
C GLU A 41 0.62 6.18 -6.36
N LEU A 42 0.04 6.98 -5.46
CA LEU A 42 0.54 7.11 -4.10
C LEU A 42 0.38 5.80 -3.31
N PHE A 43 -0.76 5.13 -3.48
CA PHE A 43 -1.00 3.82 -2.89
C PHE A 43 0.02 2.78 -3.40
N GLU A 44 0.24 2.71 -4.71
CA GLU A 44 1.23 1.80 -5.32
C GLU A 44 2.66 2.08 -4.80
N LYS A 45 3.04 3.35 -4.63
CA LYS A 45 4.32 3.72 -4.03
C LYS A 45 4.45 3.25 -2.58
N PHE A 46 3.38 3.36 -1.78
CA PHE A 46 3.40 2.84 -0.40
C PHE A 46 3.57 1.32 -0.37
N VAL A 47 2.80 0.60 -1.19
CA VAL A 47 2.88 -0.86 -1.28
C VAL A 47 4.30 -1.28 -1.69
N SER A 48 4.83 -0.73 -2.77
CA SER A 48 6.18 -1.05 -3.24
C SER A 48 7.26 -0.73 -2.19
N CYS A 49 7.13 0.36 -1.44
CA CYS A 49 8.07 0.69 -0.37
C CYS A 49 8.04 -0.36 0.76
N ILE A 50 6.84 -0.79 1.17
CA ILE A 50 6.66 -1.80 2.22
C ILE A 50 7.18 -3.15 1.75
N GLU A 51 6.83 -3.59 0.54
CA GLU A 51 7.30 -4.84 -0.06
C GLU A 51 8.84 -4.86 -0.14
N ASN A 52 9.45 -3.81 -0.70
CA ASN A 52 10.91 -3.71 -0.77
C ASN A 52 11.58 -3.76 0.60
N TYR A 53 10.96 -3.20 1.63
CA TYR A 53 11.49 -3.27 2.99
C TYR A 53 11.40 -4.70 3.54
N LEU A 54 10.27 -5.37 3.36
CA LEU A 54 10.06 -6.74 3.80
C LEU A 54 11.01 -7.71 3.09
N ASP A 55 11.18 -7.56 1.78
CA ASP A 55 12.10 -8.40 0.99
C ASP A 55 13.54 -8.23 1.45
N LYS A 56 14.00 -6.98 1.63
CA LYS A 56 15.34 -6.70 2.16
C LYS A 56 15.54 -7.32 3.53
N LYS A 57 14.54 -7.20 4.40
CA LYS A 57 14.59 -7.78 5.74
C LYS A 57 14.67 -9.31 5.67
N ALA A 58 13.85 -9.95 4.83
CA ALA A 58 13.87 -11.40 4.63
C ALA A 58 15.24 -11.88 4.14
N VAL A 59 15.84 -11.20 3.15
CA VAL A 59 17.19 -11.51 2.66
C VAL A 59 18.26 -11.36 3.75
N GLN A 60 18.16 -10.31 4.59
CA GLN A 60 19.10 -10.09 5.69
C GLN A 60 18.99 -11.15 6.80
N GLU A 61 17.78 -11.63 7.07
CA GLU A 61 17.51 -12.61 8.13
C GLU A 61 17.65 -14.07 7.67
N THR A 62 17.75 -14.32 6.36
CA THR A 62 17.87 -15.67 5.80
C THR A 62 19.27 -16.27 6.02
N ASP A 63 19.33 -17.49 6.54
CA ASP A 63 20.57 -18.29 6.55
C ASP A 63 20.73 -19.00 5.20
N PHE A 64 21.62 -18.46 4.37
CA PHE A 64 21.90 -19.02 3.03
C PHE A 64 22.61 -20.39 3.06
N ARG A 65 22.99 -20.91 4.23
CA ARG A 65 23.55 -22.27 4.36
C ARG A 65 22.47 -23.35 4.29
N GLU A 66 21.20 -23.02 4.56
CA GLU A 66 20.06 -23.94 4.51
C GLU A 66 19.29 -23.88 3.17
N GLY A 67 20.01 -23.60 2.07
CA GLY A 67 19.41 -23.50 0.74
C GLY A 67 18.88 -24.83 0.20
N LYS A 68 17.83 -24.76 -0.64
CA LYS A 68 17.38 -25.90 -1.45
C LYS A 68 18.08 -25.93 -2.80
N ASN A 69 18.29 -27.12 -3.35
CA ASN A 69 18.81 -27.28 -4.71
C ASN A 69 17.78 -26.74 -5.73
N PHE A 70 18.24 -25.91 -6.67
CA PHE A 70 17.38 -25.27 -7.67
C PHE A 70 16.65 -26.27 -8.57
N ASP A 71 17.34 -27.31 -9.06
CA ASP A 71 16.76 -28.31 -9.97
C ASP A 71 15.62 -29.09 -9.29
N GLN A 72 15.77 -29.35 -7.99
CA GLN A 72 14.70 -29.98 -7.20
C GLN A 72 13.47 -29.07 -7.08
N VAL A 73 13.68 -27.78 -6.81
CA VAL A 73 12.60 -26.78 -6.69
C VAL A 73 11.91 -26.55 -8.04
N ALA A 74 12.65 -26.45 -9.13
CA ALA A 74 12.10 -26.29 -10.48
C ALA A 74 11.19 -27.47 -10.85
N LYS A 75 11.65 -28.70 -10.56
CA LYS A 75 10.85 -29.91 -10.73
C LYS A 75 9.58 -29.92 -9.87
N GLU A 76 9.64 -29.45 -8.63
CA GLU A 76 8.45 -29.30 -7.76
C GLU A 76 7.45 -28.28 -8.31
N LEU A 77 7.93 -27.21 -8.96
CA LEU A 77 7.11 -26.13 -9.52
C LEU A 77 6.64 -26.37 -10.96
N ASN A 78 7.00 -27.51 -11.59
CA ASN A 78 6.72 -27.84 -12.99
C ASN A 78 7.22 -26.76 -13.99
N ILE A 79 8.43 -26.25 -13.76
CA ILE A 79 9.15 -25.33 -14.65
C ILE A 79 10.51 -25.90 -15.03
#